data_AF-A0A940JMU3-F1
#
_entry.id   AF-A0A940JMU3-F1
#
_cell.length_a   1.000
_cell.length_b   1.000
_cell.length_c   1.000
_cell.angle_alpha   90.00
_cell.angle_beta   90.00
_cell.angle_gamma   90.00
#
_symmetry.space_group_name_H-M   'P 1'
#
loop_
_entity.id
_entity.type
_entity.pdbx_description
1 polymer ?
#
loop_
_entity_poly.entity_id
_entity_poly.type
_entity_poly.pdbx_seq_one_letter_code
_entity_poly.pdbx_strand_id
1 'polypeptide(L)' 'MGGRVKDPTSLEFVDLKAIDFIGVYPNYAEAEKAWRGAAQRTVDDAEMRYVVVHLHRLLDPEPGQHTDD' A
#
# COMPACT_ATOMS: atom_id res chain seq x y z
N MET A 1 3.99 1.29 1.73
CA MET A 1 3.50 2.69 1.73
C MET A 1 2.34 2.79 2.70
N GLY A 2 2.04 3.98 3.23
CA GLY A 2 0.88 4.16 4.11
C GLY A 2 0.51 5.63 4.27
N GLY A 3 -0.58 5.88 4.97
CA GLY A 3 -1.10 7.22 5.22
C GLY A 3 -2.43 7.16 5.94
N ARG A 4 -2.95 8.34 6.31
CA ARG A 4 -4.28 8.45 6.92
C ARG A 4 -5.36 8.16 5.88
N VAL A 5 -6.34 7.35 6.26
CA VAL A 5 -7.52 7.02 5.44
C VAL A 5 -8.76 7.73 5.97
N LYS A 6 -9.72 8.00 5.09
CA LYS A 6 -10.99 8.65 5.45
C LYS A 6 -11.88 7.81 6.34
N ASP A 7 -11.79 6.49 6.20
CA ASP A 7 -12.52 5.51 6.98
C ASP A 7 -11.57 4.36 7.33
N PRO A 8 -11.51 3.89 8.59
CA PRO A 8 -10.60 2.84 9.01
C PRO A 8 -10.73 1.55 8.19
N THR A 9 -11.89 1.28 7.59
CA THR A 9 -12.17 0.08 6.80
C THR A 9 -11.87 0.25 5.30
N SER A 10 -11.60 1.47 4.84
CA SER A 10 -11.31 1.78 3.45
C SER A 10 -9.80 1.92 3.17
N LEU A 11 -9.46 2.01 1.90
CA LEU A 11 -8.12 2.35 1.40
C LEU A 11 -8.08 3.72 0.72
N GLU A 12 -9.04 4.58 1.06
CA GLU A 12 -9.11 5.94 0.51
C GLU A 12 -8.30 6.90 1.38
N PHE A 13 -7.12 7.30 0.89
CA PHE A 13 -6.23 8.21 1.61
C PHE A 13 -6.76 9.65 1.63
N VAL A 14 -6.63 10.30 2.79
CA VAL A 14 -7.08 11.69 3.01
C VAL A 14 -6.21 12.68 2.22
N ASP A 15 -4.89 12.48 2.23
CA ASP A 15 -3.93 13.35 1.55
C ASP A 15 -2.84 12.52 0.86
N LEU A 16 -2.83 12.58 -0.48
CA LEU A 16 -1.86 11.87 -1.30
C LEU A 16 -0.44 12.46 -1.19
N LYS A 17 -0.30 13.72 -0.78
CA LYS A 17 1.01 14.36 -0.57
C LYS A 17 1.64 13.94 0.75
N ALA A 18 0.83 13.49 1.71
CA ALA A 18 1.27 13.02 3.01
C ALA A 18 1.48 11.49 3.08
N ILE A 19 1.50 10.80 1.93
CA ILE A 19 1.77 9.37 1.89
C ILE A 19 3.20 9.09 2.40
N ASP A 20 3.29 8.22 3.39
CA ASP A 20 4.53 7.67 3.91
C ASP A 20 5.03 6.56 2.97
N PHE A 21 6.18 6.80 2.35
CA PHE A 21 6.86 5.86 1.50
C PHE A 21 8.03 5.19 2.23
N ILE A 22 7.81 3.95 2.66
CA ILE A 22 8.80 3.16 3.42
C ILE A 22 9.99 2.70 2.56
N GLY A 23 9.76 2.41 1.27
CA GLY A 23 10.80 1.90 0.37
C GLY A 23 10.30 0.87 -0.65
N VAL A 24 11.22 0.44 -1.51
CA VAL A 24 11.04 -0.66 -2.48
C VAL A 24 11.99 -1.79 -2.09
N TYR A 25 11.49 -3.02 -2.10
CA TYR A 25 12.22 -4.20 -1.68
C TYR A 25 12.15 -5.27 -2.78
N PRO A 26 13.18 -6.13 -2.92
CA PRO A 26 13.26 -7.11 -4.01
C PRO A 26 12.30 -8.29 -3.82
N ASN A 27 11.77 -8.51 -2.62
CA ASN A 27 10.84 -9.60 -2.32
C ASN A 27 9.83 -9.20 -1.22
N TYR A 28 8.78 -10.01 -1.08
CA TYR A 28 7.71 -9.78 -0.11
C TYR A 28 8.19 -9.86 1.33
N ALA A 29 9.08 -10.80 1.68
CA ALA A 29 9.52 -11.00 3.06
C ALA A 29 10.25 -9.77 3.63
N GLU A 30 11.11 -9.14 2.83
CA GLU A 30 11.78 -7.89 3.21
C GLU A 30 10.80 -6.72 3.29
N ALA A 31 9.85 -6.63 2.35
CA ALA A 31 8.81 -5.61 2.37
C ALA A 31 7.88 -5.75 3.60
N GLU A 32 7.50 -6.97 3.97
CA GLU A 32 6.65 -7.27 5.12
C GLU A 32 7.35 -6.88 6.42
N LYS A 33 8.65 -7.17 6.56
CA LYS A 33 9.44 -6.77 7.73
C LYS A 33 9.43 -5.24 7.91
N ALA A 34 9.65 -4.49 6.83
CA ALA A 34 9.64 -3.03 6.87
C ALA A 34 8.22 -2.47 7.14
N TRP A 35 7.20 -3.04 6.49
CA TRP A 35 5.80 -2.71 6.70
C TRP A 35 5.36 -2.91 8.15
N ARG A 36 5.70 -4.06 8.74
CA ARG A 36 5.37 -4.40 10.13
C ARG A 36 5.93 -3.37 11.10
N GLY A 37 7.19 -2.99 10.91
CA GLY A 37 7.84 -1.96 11.72
C GLY A 37 7.17 -0.59 11.59
N ALA A 38 6.67 -0.22 10.41
CA ALA A 38 5.93 1.03 10.22
C ALA A 38 4.53 1.01 10.82
N ALA A 39 3.77 -0.06 10.57
CA ALA A 39 2.42 -0.23 11.11
C ALA A 39 2.41 -0.27 12.65
N GLN A 40 3.42 -0.89 13.26
CA GLN A 40 3.55 -0.93 14.73
C GLN A 40 3.77 0.45 15.36
N ARG A 41 4.40 1.41 14.65
CA ARG A 41 4.62 2.77 15.17
C ARG A 41 3.35 3.60 15.23
N THR A 42 2.31 3.22 14.50
CA THR A 42 1.07 3.99 14.36
C THR A 42 -0.14 3.24 14.91
N VAL A 43 0.07 2.30 15.83
CA VAL A 43 -1.01 1.46 16.38
C VAL A 43 -2.09 2.27 17.10
N ASP A 44 -1.73 3.42 17.67
CA ASP A 44 -2.64 4.32 18.38
C ASP A 44 -3.45 5.22 17.43
N ASP A 45 -3.09 5.29 16.14
CA ASP A 45 -3.82 6.06 15.13
C ASP A 45 -4.72 5.12 14.32
N ALA A 46 -6.01 5.11 14.66
CA ALA A 46 -7.02 4.25 14.03
C ALA A 46 -7.23 4.56 12.53
N GLU A 47 -6.83 5.75 12.08
CA GLU A 47 -6.96 6.18 10.69
C GLU A 47 -5.66 5.92 9.89
N MET A 48 -4.58 5.43 10.52
CA MET A 48 -3.35 5.11 9.79
C MET A 48 -3.39 3.70 9.20
N ARG A 49 -3.21 3.62 7.88
CA ARG A 49 -3.14 2.35 7.15
C ARG A 49 -1.85 2.24 6.35
N TYR A 50 -1.23 1.07 6.43
CA TYR A 50 -0.06 0.71 5.65
C TYR A 50 -0.34 -0.51 4.77
N VAL A 51 0.10 -0.46 3.52
CA VAL A 51 -0.06 -1.53 2.53
C VAL A 51 1.27 -1.85 1.84
N VAL A 52 1.42 -3.12 1.45
CA VAL A 52 2.50 -3.61 0.59
C VAL A 52 1.92 -3.76 -0.82
N VAL A 53 2.54 -3.10 -1.79
CA VAL A 53 2.08 -3.09 -3.19
C VAL A 53 3.08 -3.82 -4.06
N HIS A 54 2.58 -4.68 -4.95
CA HIS A 54 3.40 -5.39 -5.93
C HIS A 54 3.58 -4.52 -7.19
N LEU A 55 4.76 -3.90 -7.35
CA LEU A 55 5.04 -3.02 -8.47
C LEU A 55 4.90 -3.70 -9.84
N HIS A 56 5.22 -5.00 -9.94
CA HIS A 56 5.11 -5.74 -11.20
C HIS A 56 3.67 -5.80 -11.76
N ARG A 57 2.64 -5.64 -10.91
CA ARG A 57 1.24 -5.58 -11.37
C ARG A 57 0.82 -4.19 -11.85
N LEU A 58 1.61 -3.16 -11.55
CA LEU A 58 1.36 -1.77 -11.94
C LEU A 58 2.15 -1.36 -13.18
N LEU A 59 3.27 -2.03 -13.44
CA LEU A 59 4.15 -1.77 -14.58
C LEU A 59 3.72 -2.48 -15.87
N ASP A 60 2.74 -3.38 -15.78
CA ASP A 60 2.08 -3.98 -16.94
C ASP A 60 0.70 -3.33 -17.11
N PRO A 61 0.56 -2.30 -17.98
CA PRO A 61 -0.67 -1.52 -18.12
C PRO A 61 -1.72 -2.19 -19.01
N GLU A 62 -1.54 -3.44 -19.46
CA GLU A 62 -2.55 -4.17 -20.23
C GLU A 62 -3.46 -5.00 -19.31
N PRO A 63 -4.63 -4.47 -18.89
CA PRO A 63 -5.69 -5.35 -18.42
C PRO A 63 -6.10 -6.21 -19.60
N GLY A 64 -6.01 -7.53 -19.42
CA GLY A 64 -6.24 -8.51 -20.47
C GLY A 64 -7.45 -8.17 -21.35
N GLN A 65 -7.21 -8.20 -22.65
CA GLN A 65 -8.26 -8.35 -23.64
C GLN A 65 -9.13 -9.54 -23.25
N HIS A 66 -10.28 -9.27 -22.65
CA HIS A 66 -11.39 -10.21 -22.61
C HIS A 66 -11.99 -10.19 -24.03
N THR A 67 -11.47 -11.06 -24.89
CA THR A 67 -12.15 -11.43 -26.13
C THR A 67 -13.34 -12.30 -25.71
N ASP A 68 -14.51 -11.69 -25.55
CA ASP A 68 -15.77 -12.41 -25.72
C ASP A 68 -15.86 -12.81 -27.20
N ASP A 69 -15.74 -14.12 -27.47
CA ASP A 69 -16.30 -14.79 -28.65
C ASP A 69 -17.39 -15.75 -28.17
#